data_AF-X1MK58-F1
#
_entry.id   AF-X1MK58-F1
#
_cell.length_a   1.000
_cell.length_b   1.000
_cell.length_c   1.000
_cell.angle_alpha   90.00
_cell.angle_beta   90.00
_cell.angle_gamma   90.00
#
_symmetry.space_group_name_H-M   'P 1'
#
loop_
_entity.id
_entity.type
_entity.pdbx_description
1 polymer ?
#
loop_
_entity_poly.entity_id
_entity_poly.type
_entity_poly.pdbx_seq_one_letter_code
_entity_poly.pdbx_strand_id
1 'polypeptide(L)'
;EQMPSILEEIPEAKLLIVGGGELSEKLERIVVDRALKDKVILTGFQPYEKVPAYINIADICINPFQLNRITKDVLPSKILQYLACGKPVIASLLPGLASIIPDESCGIKYSKDMREKRGCFT
;
A
#
# COMPACT_ATOMS: atom_id res chain seq x y z
N GLU A 1 9.95 3.86 1.62
CA GLU A 1 11.37 3.49 1.35
C GLU A 1 11.71 3.33 -0.13
N GLN A 2 10.86 2.67 -0.94
CA GLN A 2 11.10 2.48 -2.39
C GLN A 2 10.75 3.71 -3.26
N MET A 3 10.18 4.76 -2.68
CA MET A 3 9.75 5.94 -3.44
C MET A 3 10.90 6.61 -4.24
N PRO A 4 12.14 6.74 -3.73
CA PRO A 4 13.23 7.35 -4.50
C PRO A 4 13.53 6.64 -5.82
N SER A 5 13.59 5.30 -5.85
CA SER A 5 13.81 4.56 -7.09
C SER A 5 12.62 4.66 -8.04
N ILE A 6 11.39 4.69 -7.52
CA ILE A 6 10.21 4.94 -8.35
C ILE A 6 10.27 6.31 -9.01
N LEU A 7 10.77 7.34 -8.31
CA LEU A 7 10.90 8.70 -8.85
C LEU A 7 11.99 8.83 -9.91
N GLU A 8 12.99 7.95 -9.93
CA GLU A 8 13.99 7.89 -11.02
C GLU A 8 13.34 7.45 -12.34
N GLU A 9 12.36 6.53 -12.28
CA GLU A 9 11.63 6.03 -13.46
C GLU A 9 10.39 6.86 -13.79
N ILE A 10 9.65 7.31 -12.77
CA ILE A 10 8.39 8.04 -12.88
C ILE A 10 8.46 9.29 -11.97
N PRO A 11 9.09 10.38 -12.43
CA PRO A 11 9.31 11.58 -11.61
C PRO A 11 8.03 12.23 -11.09
N GLU A 12 6.90 12.08 -11.80
CA GLU A 12 5.61 12.66 -11.40
C GLU A 12 4.82 11.79 -10.42
N ALA A 13 5.31 10.60 -10.08
CA ALA A 13 4.62 9.70 -9.15
C ALA A 13 4.42 10.37 -7.78
N LYS A 14 3.22 10.18 -7.23
CA LYS A 14 2.89 10.57 -5.85
C LYS A 14 2.38 9.37 -5.07
N LEU A 15 2.78 9.28 -3.81
CA LEU A 15 2.28 8.29 -2.87
C LEU A 15 1.31 8.95 -1.90
N LEU A 16 0.06 8.54 -1.95
CA LEU A 16 -0.97 8.94 -1.00
C LEU A 16 -1.13 7.87 0.09
N ILE A 17 -0.98 8.26 1.36
CA ILE A 17 -1.23 7.40 2.51
C ILE A 17 -2.40 7.99 3.29
N VAL A 18 -3.49 7.24 3.31
CA VAL A 18 -4.72 7.61 4.00
C VAL A 18 -4.83 6.86 5.31
N GLY A 19 -5.00 7.60 6.40
CA GLY A 19 -5.03 7.07 7.76
C GLY A 19 -3.85 7.53 8.60
N GLY A 20 -3.98 7.32 9.90
CA GLY A 20 -2.93 7.52 10.89
C GLY A 20 -2.71 6.24 11.69
N GLY A 21 -1.83 6.32 12.67
CA GLY A 21 -1.53 5.21 13.57
C GLY A 21 -0.17 5.37 14.24
N GLU A 22 0.27 4.33 14.93
CA GLU A 22 1.50 4.29 15.71
C GLU A 22 2.76 4.65 14.89
N LEU A 23 2.72 4.42 13.57
CA LEU A 23 3.84 4.69 12.67
C LEU A 23 3.84 6.09 12.05
N SER A 24 2.87 6.96 12.38
CA SER A 24 2.72 8.27 11.72
C SER A 24 3.97 9.14 11.87
N GLU A 25 4.50 9.28 13.08
CA GLU A 25 5.73 10.06 13.33
C GLU A 25 6.94 9.47 12.59
N LYS A 26 7.04 8.13 12.54
CA LYS A 26 8.12 7.46 11.80
C LYS A 26 8.01 7.73 10.31
N LEU A 27 6.81 7.71 9.74
CA LEU A 27 6.58 8.03 8.33
C LEU A 27 6.93 9.48 8.01
N GLU A 28 6.51 10.42 8.85
CA GLU A 28 6.86 11.83 8.70
C GLU A 28 8.37 12.06 8.70
N ARG A 29 9.11 11.44 9.63
CA ARG A 29 10.58 11.49 9.66
C ARG A 29 11.19 10.93 8.38
N ILE A 30 10.74 9.76 7.92
CA ILE A 30 11.24 9.16 6.66
C ILE A 30 10.99 10.08 5.46
N VAL A 31 9.85 10.76 5.41
CA VAL A 31 9.52 11.72 4.33
C VAL A 31 10.44 12.93 4.37
N VAL A 32 10.74 13.45 5.56
CA VAL A 32 11.68 14.58 5.75
C VAL A 32 13.10 14.17 5.38
N ASP A 33 13.60 13.09 5.98
CA ASP A 33 14.99 12.63 5.86
C ASP A 33 15.35 12.27 4.41
N ARG A 34 14.36 11.88 3.61
CA ARG A 34 14.54 11.53 2.19
C ARG A 34 14.09 12.62 1.22
N ALA A 35 13.75 13.82 1.71
CA ALA A 35 13.29 14.94 0.89
C ALA A 35 12.09 14.60 -0.02
N LEU A 36 11.11 13.87 0.51
CA LEU A 36 9.94 13.37 -0.24
C LEU A 36 8.65 14.17 -0.01
N LYS A 37 8.71 15.35 0.63
CA LYS A 37 7.52 16.12 1.04
C LYS A 37 6.54 16.42 -0.09
N ASP A 38 7.04 16.70 -1.30
CA ASP A 38 6.20 17.02 -2.46
C ASP A 38 5.69 15.79 -3.21
N LYS A 39 6.17 14.60 -2.82
CA LYS A 39 5.88 13.31 -3.47
C LYS A 39 5.11 12.34 -2.59
N VAL A 40 5.11 12.52 -1.26
CA VAL A 40 4.38 11.67 -0.31
C VAL A 40 3.38 12.53 0.46
N ILE A 41 2.10 12.21 0.30
CA ILE A 41 0.99 12.89 0.95
C ILE A 41 0.48 12.01 2.09
N LEU A 42 0.65 12.47 3.33
CA LEU A 42 0.12 11.84 4.53
C LEU A 42 -1.14 12.61 4.94
N THR A 43 -2.32 11.99 4.85
CA THR A 43 -3.57 12.70 5.17
C THR A 43 -3.89 12.71 6.67
N GLY A 44 -3.17 11.90 7.46
CA GLY A 44 -3.60 11.52 8.80
C GLY A 44 -4.90 10.72 8.79
N PHE A 45 -5.52 10.58 9.96
CA PHE A 45 -6.80 9.90 10.12
C PHE A 45 -7.91 10.61 9.33
N GLN A 46 -8.74 9.84 8.63
CA GLN A 46 -9.85 10.36 7.84
C GLN A 46 -11.14 9.59 8.19
N PRO A 47 -12.31 10.25 8.19
CA PRO A 47 -13.60 9.58 8.32
C PRO A 47 -13.78 8.50 7.25
N TYR A 48 -14.40 7.38 7.62
CA TYR A 48 -14.54 6.22 6.74
C TYR A 48 -15.30 6.57 5.45
N GLU A 49 -16.28 7.46 5.53
CA GLU A 49 -17.10 7.93 4.40
C GLU A 49 -16.27 8.66 3.34
N LYS A 50 -15.11 9.22 3.71
CA LYS A 50 -14.20 9.89 2.77
C LYS A 50 -13.24 8.93 2.09
N VAL A 51 -13.02 7.73 2.63
CA VAL A 51 -12.05 6.76 2.09
C VAL A 51 -12.31 6.42 0.62
N PRO A 52 -13.55 6.17 0.17
CA PRO A 52 -13.82 5.93 -1.26
C PRO A 52 -13.39 7.10 -2.16
N ALA A 53 -13.52 8.35 -1.73
CA ALA A 53 -13.07 9.50 -2.52
C ALA A 53 -11.54 9.50 -2.71
N TYR A 54 -10.79 9.16 -1.66
CA TYR A 54 -9.33 9.02 -1.75
C TYR A 54 -8.89 7.83 -2.62
N ILE A 55 -9.60 6.71 -2.54
CA ILE A 55 -9.34 5.57 -3.43
C ILE A 55 -9.59 5.98 -4.89
N ASN A 56 -10.67 6.72 -5.14
CA ASN A 56 -11.08 7.09 -6.50
C ASN A 56 -10.12 8.06 -7.21
N ILE A 57 -9.31 8.83 -6.49
CA ILE A 57 -8.28 9.68 -7.09
C ILE A 57 -6.96 8.93 -7.38
N ALA A 58 -6.80 7.70 -6.87
CA ALA A 58 -5.60 6.91 -7.13
C ALA A 58 -5.67 6.26 -8.52
N ASP A 59 -4.54 6.24 -9.22
CA ASP A 59 -4.38 5.49 -10.47
C ASP A 59 -4.26 3.98 -10.19
N ILE A 60 -3.49 3.62 -9.15
CA ILE A 60 -3.24 2.25 -8.70
C ILE A 60 -3.24 2.22 -7.18
N CYS A 61 -3.82 1.17 -6.58
CA CYS A 61 -3.76 0.92 -5.15
C CYS A 61 -2.79 -0.21 -4.82
N ILE A 62 -2.11 -0.12 -3.67
CA ILE A 62 -1.10 -1.12 -3.28
C ILE A 62 -1.41 -1.75 -1.91
N ASN A 63 -1.13 -3.05 -1.78
CA ASN A 63 -1.09 -3.75 -0.49
C ASN A 63 0.24 -4.52 -0.32
N PRO A 64 1.29 -3.85 0.21
CA PRO A 64 2.62 -4.43 0.35
C PRO A 64 2.78 -5.18 1.69
N PHE A 65 1.87 -6.12 1.99
CA PHE A 65 2.00 -6.94 3.19
C PHE A 65 3.23 -7.87 3.09
N GLN A 66 4.01 -7.96 4.16
CA GLN A 66 5.04 -8.97 4.27
C GLN A 66 4.38 -10.32 4.54
N LEU A 67 4.83 -11.39 3.89
CA LEU A 67 4.33 -12.74 4.15
C LEU A 67 4.97 -13.30 5.43
N ASN A 68 4.17 -13.46 6.48
CA ASN A 68 4.60 -14.04 7.77
C ASN A 68 3.44 -14.82 8.42
N ARG A 69 3.66 -15.42 9.60
CA ARG A 69 2.61 -16.23 10.29
C ARG A 69 1.31 -15.46 10.55
N ILE A 70 1.36 -14.13 10.69
CA ILE A 70 0.20 -13.29 10.98
C ILE A 70 -0.55 -12.95 9.69
N THR A 71 0.17 -12.59 8.63
CA THR A 71 -0.44 -12.08 7.38
C THR A 71 -0.76 -13.18 6.36
N LYS A 72 -0.18 -14.38 6.50
CA LYS A 72 -0.33 -15.49 5.54
C LYS A 72 -1.79 -15.79 5.21
N ASP A 73 -2.63 -15.85 6.24
CA ASP A 73 -4.02 -16.30 6.12
C ASP A 73 -5.02 -15.13 6.25
N VAL A 74 -4.56 -13.89 6.14
CA VAL A 74 -5.40 -12.69 6.23
C VAL A 74 -5.97 -12.33 4.86
N LEU A 75 -7.26 -11.95 4.85
CA LEU A 75 -7.89 -11.20 3.76
C LEU A 75 -7.88 -9.70 4.11
N PRO A 76 -7.01 -8.89 3.47
CA PRO A 76 -6.96 -7.46 3.78
C PRO A 76 -8.21 -6.76 3.23
N SER A 77 -9.09 -6.29 4.12
CA SER A 77 -10.37 -5.67 3.75
C SER A 77 -10.23 -4.46 2.80
N LYS A 78 -9.11 -3.74 2.87
CA LYS A 78 -8.78 -2.65 1.94
C LYS A 78 -8.69 -3.08 0.48
N ILE A 79 -8.25 -4.31 0.19
CA ILE A 79 -8.22 -4.81 -1.19
C ILE A 79 -9.63 -4.88 -1.75
N LEU A 80 -10.58 -5.37 -0.96
CA LEU A 80 -11.98 -5.42 -1.38
C LEU A 80 -12.54 -4.02 -1.65
N GLN A 81 -12.15 -3.02 -0.85
CA GLN A 81 -12.55 -1.63 -1.07
C GLN A 81 -11.95 -1.04 -2.35
N TYR A 82 -10.68 -1.33 -2.64
CA TYR A 82 -10.03 -0.89 -3.88
C TYR A 82 -10.71 -1.48 -5.11
N LEU A 83 -10.97 -2.79 -5.08
CA LEU A 83 -11.66 -3.51 -6.16
C LEU A 83 -13.11 -3.05 -6.31
N ALA A 84 -13.83 -2.79 -5.21
CA ALA A 84 -15.18 -2.25 -5.24
C ALA A 84 -15.25 -0.83 -5.84
N CYS A 85 -14.17 -0.05 -5.71
CA CYS A 85 -14.03 1.24 -6.40
C CYS A 85 -13.51 1.10 -7.85
N GLY A 86 -13.38 -0.13 -8.37
CA GLY A 86 -12.89 -0.39 -9.73
C GLY A 86 -11.41 -0.03 -9.92
N LYS A 87 -10.62 0.05 -8.84
CA LYS A 87 -9.20 0.43 -8.93
C LYS A 87 -8.30 -0.78 -9.11
N PRO A 88 -7.32 -0.71 -10.04
CA PRO A 88 -6.33 -1.76 -10.17
C PRO A 88 -5.48 -1.85 -8.90
N VAL A 89 -5.18 -3.07 -8.47
CA VAL A 89 -4.49 -3.35 -7.20
C VAL A 89 -3.20 -4.12 -7.44
N ILE A 90 -2.09 -3.67 -6.84
CA ILE A 90 -0.88 -4.49 -6.70
C ILE A 90 -0.80 -4.99 -5.26
N ALA A 91 -0.83 -6.30 -5.06
CA ALA A 91 -0.80 -6.91 -3.73
C ALA A 91 0.29 -7.96 -3.60
N SER A 92 0.77 -8.18 -2.37
CA SER A 92 1.55 -9.37 -2.06
C SER A 92 0.71 -10.63 -2.23
N LEU A 93 1.32 -11.71 -2.75
CA LEU A 93 0.67 -13.00 -2.83
C LEU A 93 0.55 -13.63 -1.43
N LEU A 94 -0.61 -13.48 -0.80
CA LEU A 94 -0.93 -14.08 0.50
C LEU A 94 -1.86 -15.28 0.29
N PRO A 95 -1.58 -16.47 0.87
CA PRO A 95 -2.46 -17.63 0.73
C PRO A 95 -3.94 -17.36 1.09
N GLY A 96 -4.20 -16.60 2.16
CA GLY A 96 -5.57 -16.24 2.56
C GLY A 96 -6.28 -15.29 1.61
N LEU A 97 -5.54 -14.47 0.87
CA LEU A 97 -6.10 -13.64 -0.20
C LEU A 97 -6.32 -14.46 -1.47
N ALA A 98 -5.35 -15.30 -1.83
CA ALA A 98 -5.41 -16.16 -3.02
C ALA A 98 -6.48 -17.25 -2.91
N SER A 99 -6.91 -17.64 -1.72
CA SER A 99 -8.03 -18.58 -1.56
C SER A 99 -9.37 -17.98 -1.99
N ILE A 100 -9.50 -16.64 -2.00
CA ILE A 100 -10.72 -15.93 -2.39
C ILE A 100 -10.57 -15.33 -3.79
N ILE A 101 -9.38 -14.80 -4.11
CA ILE A 101 -9.05 -14.20 -5.39
C ILE A 101 -7.85 -14.95 -5.97
N PRO A 102 -8.06 -16.14 -6.57
CA PRO A 102 -6.97 -17.05 -6.94
C PRO A 102 -6.15 -16.58 -8.14
N ASP A 103 -6.73 -15.75 -8.99
CA ASP A 103 -6.10 -15.25 -10.21
C ASP A 103 -6.19 -13.72 -10.31
N GLU A 104 -5.66 -13.19 -11.39
CA GLU A 104 -5.55 -11.75 -11.65
C GLU A 104 -6.74 -11.19 -12.47
N SER A 105 -7.83 -11.96 -12.60
CA SER A 105 -8.97 -11.61 -13.48
C SER A 105 -9.79 -10.42 -12.99
N CYS A 106 -9.75 -10.12 -11.69
CA CYS A 106 -10.57 -9.05 -11.10
C CYS A 106 -9.84 -7.70 -10.98
N GLY A 107 -8.73 -7.50 -11.69
CA GLY A 107 -7.96 -6.25 -11.63
C GLY A 107 -6.93 -6.20 -10.49
N ILE A 108 -6.55 -7.36 -9.95
CA ILE A 108 -5.43 -7.50 -9.01
C ILE A 108 -4.20 -8.06 -9.73
N LYS A 109 -3.02 -7.58 -9.39
CA LYS A 109 -1.72 -8.12 -9.79
C LYS A 109 -0.94 -8.55 -8.56
N TYR A 110 -0.44 -9.78 -8.55
CA TYR A 110 0.34 -10.28 -7.43
C TYR A 110 1.84 -10.06 -7.63
N SER A 111 2.48 -9.40 -6.67
CA SER A 111 3.94 -9.27 -6.61
C SER A 111 4.55 -10.37 -5.73
N LYS A 112 5.54 -11.08 -6.28
CA LYS A 112 6.28 -12.16 -5.60
C LYS A 112 7.44 -11.64 -4.74
N ASP A 113 7.83 -10.38 -4.89
CA ASP A 113 9.08 -9.83 -4.33
C ASP A 113 8.90 -8.91 -3.10
N MET A 114 7.77 -8.98 -2.40
CA MET A 114 7.57 -8.27 -1.14
C MET A 114 8.24 -9.01 0.04
N ARG A 115 9.52 -9.38 -0.13
CA ARG A 115 10.32 -10.19 0.80
C ARG A 115 10.54 -9.45 2.13
N GLU A 116 10.65 -10.22 3.21
CA GLU A 116 11.19 -9.73 4.49
C GLU A 116 12.49 -8.94 4.25
N LYS A 117 12.51 -7.66 4.65
CA LYS A 117 13.78 -7.12 5.13
C LYS A 117 14.10 -7.88 6.41
N ARG A 118 14.98 -8.89 6.31
CA ARG A 118 15.61 -9.52 7.48
C ARG A 118 16.12 -8.39 8.39
N GLY A 119 15.59 -8.32 9.60
CA GLY A 119 16.17 -7.60 10.74
C GLY A 119 16.36 -6.10 10.57
N CYS A 120 15.35 -5.31 10.96
CA CYS A 120 15.60 -3.98 11.53
C CYS A 120 14.53 -3.67 12.59
N PHE A 121 14.47 -4.54 13.60
CA PHE A 121 14.02 -4.19 14.93
C PHE A 121 15.15 -4.65 15.85
N THR A 122 15.89 -3.66 16.38
CA THR A 122 16.94 -3.76 17.42
C THR A 122 18.13 -4.68 17.16
#